data_AF-A0A9P4G8X5-F1
#
_entry.id   AF-A0A9P4G8X5-F1
#
_cell.length_a   1.000
_cell.length_b   1.000
_cell.length_c   1.000
_cell.angle_alpha   90.00
_cell.angle_beta   90.00
_cell.angle_gamma   90.00
#
_symmetry.space_group_name_H-M   'P 1'
#
loop_
_entity.id
_entity.type
_entity.pdbx_description
1 polymer ?
#
loop_
_entity_poly.entity_id
_entity_poly.type
_entity_poly.pdbx_seq_one_letter_code
_entity_poly.pdbx_strand_id
1 'polypeptide(L)'
;MSSRSGSPTRSAWDNRATLRSYNIEVDAARALPHELQEHVDHVLLRARTQPPSPNARRIVQTRLAASLENESTGIRKVEPLLLFAGEDDPTALNAVPRLSSKLNFNLSRDFLPPVPPGKDLVRLSQPQPDTAIGYLSNHQALSVDPQLATAFSVEEEEALGSFTLNSSLMFPFLTSQWKPATGESHMIAHAQSARDGATIVRYLDEFYQTAYTRHSTLLESSHISLTCDIQAVNIWIHWREVDAMGATRYYMKSIYDCTLRNEKYLVEARAILWNHIDNALDARLQSLKAALKSFRDRYPKIKATMAKSRASSKASASVASSIAYVSLPPTPSSNDTEFEPVKGDRKRQKIG
;
A
#
# COMPACT_ATOMS: atom_id res chain seq x y z
N MET A 1 5.49 -32.08 -22.36
CA MET A 1 4.90 -32.24 -21.01
C MET A 1 5.16 -30.96 -20.26
N SER A 2 4.13 -30.11 -20.13
CA SER A 2 4.23 -28.78 -19.53
C SER A 2 3.87 -28.89 -18.05
N SER A 3 4.86 -28.66 -17.18
CA SER A 3 4.69 -28.58 -15.74
C SER A 3 3.90 -27.32 -15.40
N ARG A 4 2.61 -27.50 -15.09
CA ARG A 4 1.78 -26.48 -14.45
C ARG A 4 2.40 -26.14 -13.10
N SER A 5 2.92 -24.92 -12.95
CA SER A 5 3.19 -24.36 -11.63
C SER A 5 1.85 -24.22 -10.90
N GLY A 6 1.74 -24.91 -9.76
CA GLY A 6 0.59 -24.80 -8.88
C GLY A 6 0.39 -23.35 -8.46
N SER A 7 -0.86 -22.89 -8.54
CA SER A 7 -1.28 -21.63 -7.94
C SER A 7 -0.90 -21.63 -6.45
N PRO A 8 -0.39 -20.52 -5.88
CA PRO A 8 -0.05 -20.48 -4.47
C PRO A 8 -1.26 -20.90 -3.63
N THR A 9 -1.06 -21.89 -2.78
CA THR A 9 -2.01 -22.34 -1.76
C THR A 9 -2.60 -21.12 -1.05
N ARG A 10 -3.93 -21.05 -0.94
CA ARG A 10 -4.70 -20.05 -0.19
C ARG A 10 -4.03 -19.79 1.16
N SER A 11 -3.22 -18.73 1.25
CA SER A 11 -2.69 -18.25 2.52
C SER A 11 -3.88 -17.82 3.37
N ALA A 12 -3.96 -18.27 4.62
CA ALA A 12 -4.96 -17.79 5.56
C ALA A 12 -4.92 -16.25 5.60
N TRP A 13 -5.92 -15.60 5.03
CA TRP A 13 -6.00 -14.15 5.05
C TRP A 13 -6.15 -13.64 6.47
N ASP A 14 -5.56 -12.48 6.74
CA ASP A 14 -5.75 -11.80 8.01
C ASP A 14 -7.23 -11.46 8.13
N ASN A 15 -7.95 -12.19 8.98
CA ASN A 15 -9.35 -11.91 9.27
C ASN A 15 -9.47 -10.85 10.38
N ARG A 16 -10.67 -10.36 10.65
CA ARG A 16 -10.91 -9.35 11.70
C ARG A 16 -10.38 -9.76 13.09
N ALA A 17 -10.40 -11.05 13.43
CA ALA A 17 -9.87 -11.52 14.71
C ALA A 17 -8.33 -11.44 14.76
N THR A 18 -7.66 -11.84 13.66
CA THR A 18 -6.21 -11.63 13.49
C THR A 18 -5.87 -10.15 13.60
N LEU A 19 -6.58 -9.28 12.87
CA LEU A 19 -6.32 -7.83 12.90
C LEU A 19 -6.50 -7.22 14.30
N ARG A 20 -7.55 -7.60 15.02
CA ARG A 20 -7.75 -7.18 16.41
C ARG A 20 -6.61 -7.60 17.32
N SER A 21 -6.01 -8.78 17.11
CA SER A 21 -4.86 -9.22 17.90
C SER A 21 -3.64 -8.30 17.74
N TYR A 22 -3.55 -7.58 16.61
CA TYR A 22 -2.57 -6.53 16.28
C TYR A 22 -3.04 -5.11 16.63
N ASN A 23 -4.13 -4.96 17.39
CA ASN A 23 -4.76 -3.67 17.71
C ASN A 23 -5.21 -2.88 16.46
N ILE A 24 -5.60 -3.59 15.39
CA ILE A 24 -6.23 -2.99 14.20
C ILE A 24 -7.74 -3.23 14.32
N GLU A 25 -8.47 -2.16 14.60
CA GLU A 25 -9.91 -2.18 14.85
C GLU A 25 -10.68 -1.72 13.60
N VAL A 26 -11.57 -2.59 13.13
CA VAL A 26 -12.36 -2.36 11.91
C VAL A 26 -13.79 -2.04 12.29
N ASP A 27 -14.19 -0.80 12.07
CA ASP A 27 -15.52 -0.25 12.33
C ASP A 27 -15.98 -0.47 13.78
N ALA A 28 -15.08 -0.22 14.72
CA ALA A 28 -15.39 -0.28 16.14
C ALA A 28 -16.31 0.87 16.56
N ALA A 29 -16.96 0.73 17.72
CA ALA A 29 -17.79 1.76 18.36
C ALA A 29 -17.01 3.03 18.81
N ARG A 30 -15.75 3.17 18.40
CA ARG A 30 -14.95 4.39 18.57
C ARG A 30 -15.48 5.47 17.62
N ALA A 31 -15.87 6.60 18.17
CA ALA A 31 -16.19 7.80 17.39
C ALA A 31 -14.93 8.34 16.70
N LEU A 32 -15.10 9.06 15.59
CA LEU A 32 -13.99 9.80 15.02
C LEU A 32 -13.49 10.83 16.03
N PRO A 33 -12.17 10.96 16.23
CA PRO A 33 -11.60 12.11 16.92
C PRO A 33 -12.06 13.42 16.28
N HIS A 34 -12.20 14.48 17.09
CA HIS A 34 -12.74 15.77 16.66
C HIS A 34 -12.10 16.32 15.38
N GLU A 35 -10.77 16.36 15.32
CA GLU A 35 -10.02 16.85 14.15
C GLU A 35 -10.34 16.07 12.86
N LEU A 36 -10.53 14.75 12.96
CA LEU A 36 -10.91 13.92 11.82
C LEU A 36 -12.38 14.09 11.44
N GLN A 37 -13.25 14.27 12.44
CA GLN A 37 -14.66 14.57 12.19
C GLN A 37 -14.81 15.91 11.46
N GLU A 38 -14.11 16.96 11.89
CA GLU A 38 -14.08 18.25 11.19
C GLU A 38 -13.54 18.12 9.77
N HIS A 39 -12.50 17.31 9.57
CA HIS A 39 -11.98 17.03 8.23
C HIS A 39 -13.02 16.33 7.34
N VAL A 40 -13.73 15.33 7.88
CA VAL A 40 -14.81 14.64 7.16
C VAL A 40 -15.90 15.64 6.78
N ASP A 41 -16.38 16.44 7.74
CA ASP A 41 -17.54 17.31 7.54
C ASP A 41 -17.24 18.51 6.64
N HIS A 42 -16.06 19.12 6.77
CA HIS A 42 -15.72 20.37 6.10
C HIS A 42 -14.87 20.20 4.83
N VAL A 43 -14.15 19.09 4.70
CA VAL A 43 -13.32 18.81 3.53
C VAL A 43 -13.93 17.70 2.67
N LEU A 44 -14.17 16.52 3.24
CA LEU A 44 -14.58 15.35 2.45
C LEU A 44 -16.04 15.41 2.02
N LEU A 45 -16.96 15.83 2.90
CA LEU A 45 -18.40 15.94 2.63
C LEU A 45 -18.81 17.30 2.04
N ARG A 46 -17.85 18.19 1.79
CA ARG A 46 -18.10 19.50 1.18
C ARG A 46 -18.83 19.36 -0.16
N ALA A 47 -19.88 20.14 -0.36
CA ALA A 47 -20.56 20.23 -1.64
C ALA A 47 -19.61 20.74 -2.74
N ARG A 48 -19.57 20.04 -3.87
CA ARG A 48 -18.77 20.44 -5.03
C ARG A 48 -19.57 21.38 -5.92
N THR A 49 -18.89 22.39 -6.48
CA THR A 49 -19.49 23.34 -7.44
C THR A 49 -19.46 22.81 -8.87
N GLN A 50 -18.57 21.86 -9.16
CA GLN A 50 -18.47 21.26 -10.49
C GLN A 50 -19.64 20.31 -10.77
N PRO A 51 -20.11 20.23 -12.03
CA PRO A 51 -21.13 19.27 -12.40
C PRO A 51 -20.72 17.82 -12.08
N PRO A 52 -21.66 16.97 -11.61
CA PRO A 52 -21.40 15.56 -11.39
C PRO A 52 -20.88 14.86 -12.65
N SER A 53 -19.86 14.04 -12.48
CA SER A 53 -19.33 13.18 -13.55
C SER A 53 -20.42 12.18 -14.02
N PRO A 54 -20.53 11.89 -15.34
CA PRO A 54 -21.49 10.91 -15.85
C PRO A 54 -21.16 9.46 -15.40
N ASN A 55 -19.99 9.25 -14.77
CA ASN A 55 -19.56 7.93 -14.34
C ASN A 55 -20.50 7.28 -13.33
N ALA A 56 -21.17 8.04 -12.46
CA ALA A 56 -22.14 7.47 -11.52
C ALA A 56 -23.26 6.72 -12.27
N ARG A 57 -23.81 7.32 -13.32
CA ARG A 57 -24.80 6.69 -14.20
C ARG A 57 -24.22 5.47 -14.92
N ARG A 58 -22.99 5.59 -15.46
CA ARG A 58 -22.31 4.48 -16.14
C ARG A 58 -22.08 3.29 -15.22
N ILE A 59 -21.78 3.51 -13.93
CA ILE A 59 -21.68 2.45 -12.93
C ILE A 59 -23.03 1.75 -12.77
N VAL A 60 -24.13 2.49 -12.59
CA VAL A 60 -25.48 1.91 -12.47
C VAL A 60 -25.84 1.05 -13.68
N GLN A 61 -25.50 1.51 -14.88
CA GLN A 61 -25.75 0.79 -16.13
C GLN A 61 -24.87 -0.45 -16.29
N THR A 62 -23.61 -0.39 -15.86
CA THR A 62 -22.61 -1.44 -16.10
C THR A 62 -22.59 -2.49 -14.98
N ARG A 63 -23.00 -2.15 -13.75
CA ARG A 63 -22.86 -3.03 -12.57
C ARG A 63 -23.49 -4.41 -12.74
N LEU A 64 -24.62 -4.53 -13.43
CA LEU A 64 -25.27 -5.82 -13.64
C LEU A 64 -24.40 -6.70 -14.54
N ALA A 65 -23.91 -6.15 -15.66
CA ALA A 65 -22.99 -6.86 -16.54
C ALA A 65 -21.67 -7.18 -15.84
N ALA A 66 -21.17 -6.31 -14.94
CA ALA A 66 -19.97 -6.58 -14.14
C ALA A 66 -20.20 -7.70 -13.11
N SER A 67 -21.38 -7.79 -12.52
CA SER A 67 -21.72 -8.80 -11.50
C SER A 67 -21.81 -10.23 -12.03
N LEU A 68 -21.98 -10.39 -13.35
CA LEU A 68 -22.05 -11.70 -14.03
C LEU A 68 -20.68 -12.20 -14.50
N GLU A 69 -19.65 -11.38 -14.36
CA GLU A 69 -18.29 -11.68 -14.80
C GLU A 69 -17.45 -12.24 -13.65
N ASN A 70 -16.29 -12.79 -13.98
CA ASN A 70 -15.28 -13.10 -12.96
C ASN A 70 -14.76 -11.80 -12.29
N GLU A 71 -14.14 -11.93 -11.11
CA GLU A 71 -13.65 -10.81 -10.29
C GLU A 71 -12.83 -9.80 -11.10
N SER A 72 -11.78 -10.24 -11.80
CA SER A 72 -10.90 -9.35 -12.58
C SER A 72 -11.65 -8.59 -13.68
N THR A 73 -12.48 -9.28 -14.46
CA THR A 73 -13.26 -8.64 -15.53
C THR A 73 -14.33 -7.69 -14.98
N GLY A 74 -15.00 -8.06 -13.87
CA GLY A 74 -15.98 -7.21 -13.20
C GLY A 74 -15.36 -5.93 -12.66
N ILE A 75 -14.22 -6.04 -11.99
CA ILE A 75 -13.45 -4.89 -11.47
C ILE A 75 -13.06 -3.94 -12.60
N ARG A 76 -12.48 -4.44 -13.70
CA ARG A 76 -12.07 -3.61 -14.84
C ARG A 76 -13.21 -2.81 -15.49
N LYS A 77 -14.46 -3.23 -15.32
CA LYS A 77 -15.64 -2.50 -15.82
C LYS A 77 -16.09 -1.37 -14.89
N VAL A 78 -15.84 -1.47 -13.58
CA VAL A 78 -16.36 -0.55 -12.57
C VAL A 78 -15.28 0.38 -12.01
N GLU A 79 -14.07 -0.15 -11.79
CA GLU A 79 -12.96 0.57 -11.18
C GLU A 79 -12.60 1.87 -11.91
N PRO A 80 -12.44 1.90 -13.25
CA PRO A 80 -12.11 3.16 -13.97
C PRO A 80 -13.24 4.19 -13.92
N LEU A 81 -14.47 3.76 -13.63
CA LEU A 81 -15.61 4.66 -13.46
C LEU A 81 -15.68 5.23 -12.04
N LEU A 82 -15.24 4.46 -11.04
CA LEU A 82 -15.34 4.81 -9.63
C LEU A 82 -14.10 5.57 -9.13
N LEU A 83 -12.91 5.12 -9.51
CA LEU A 83 -11.62 5.68 -9.13
C LEU A 83 -11.07 6.64 -10.20
N PHE A 84 -9.81 7.01 -10.04
CA PHE A 84 -9.11 7.98 -10.87
C PHE A 84 -7.85 7.35 -11.45
N ALA A 85 -7.59 7.66 -12.70
CA ALA A 85 -6.33 7.37 -13.33
C ALA A 85 -5.36 8.53 -13.13
N GLY A 86 -4.08 8.20 -12.99
CA GLY A 86 -2.99 9.16 -13.03
C GLY A 86 -2.67 9.58 -14.46
N GLU A 87 -1.92 10.67 -14.60
CA GLU A 87 -1.44 11.18 -15.90
C GLU A 87 -0.53 10.19 -16.64
N ASP A 88 0.02 9.21 -15.93
CA ASP A 88 0.83 8.13 -16.48
C ASP A 88 0.01 7.01 -17.14
N ASP A 89 -1.32 7.09 -17.12
CA ASP A 89 -2.20 6.20 -17.89
C ASP A 89 -2.57 6.85 -19.24
N PRO A 90 -1.97 6.38 -20.36
CA PRO A 90 -2.25 6.94 -21.69
C PRO A 90 -3.67 6.65 -22.18
N THR A 91 -4.41 5.76 -21.52
CA THR A 91 -5.78 5.39 -21.90
C THR A 91 -6.84 6.24 -21.17
N ALA A 92 -6.42 7.01 -20.17
CA ALA A 92 -7.31 7.79 -19.33
C ALA A 92 -7.74 9.11 -19.98
N LEU A 93 -9.04 9.23 -20.26
CA LEU A 93 -9.61 10.46 -20.84
C LEU A 93 -9.63 11.66 -19.88
N ASN A 94 -9.62 11.40 -18.56
CA ASN A 94 -9.64 12.44 -17.52
C ASN A 94 -8.60 12.11 -16.45
N ALA A 95 -7.36 11.90 -16.89
CA ALA A 95 -6.25 11.64 -16.00
C ALA A 95 -6.03 12.81 -15.04
N VAL A 96 -5.65 12.51 -13.80
CA VAL A 96 -5.35 13.54 -12.80
C VAL A 96 -3.84 13.83 -12.84
N PRO A 97 -3.43 15.09 -13.11
CA PRO A 97 -2.03 15.46 -13.17
C PRO A 97 -1.26 15.12 -11.90
N ARG A 98 0.03 14.77 -12.05
CA ARG A 98 0.96 14.45 -10.93
C ARG A 98 0.62 13.21 -10.10
N LEU A 99 -0.44 12.50 -10.45
CA LEU A 99 -0.82 11.27 -9.77
C LEU A 99 -0.43 10.04 -10.60
N SER A 100 -0.35 8.90 -9.91
CA SER A 100 -0.25 7.59 -10.54
C SER A 100 -1.19 6.61 -9.84
N SER A 101 -1.72 5.66 -10.62
CA SER A 101 -2.52 4.55 -10.13
C SER A 101 -1.81 3.23 -10.42
N LYS A 102 -1.60 2.42 -9.38
CA LYS A 102 -0.88 1.14 -9.48
C LYS A 102 -1.78 -0.01 -9.05
N LEU A 103 -1.82 -1.06 -9.87
CA LEU A 103 -2.55 -2.29 -9.58
C LEU A 103 -1.73 -3.27 -8.75
N ASN A 104 -2.38 -4.01 -7.85
CA ASN A 104 -1.78 -5.07 -7.02
C ASN A 104 -0.50 -4.61 -6.28
N PHE A 105 -0.57 -3.43 -5.67
CA PHE A 105 0.59 -2.68 -5.21
C PHE A 105 1.12 -3.20 -3.87
N ASN A 106 2.27 -3.89 -3.86
CA ASN A 106 2.87 -4.38 -2.62
C ASN A 106 3.44 -3.22 -1.78
N LEU A 107 2.89 -3.01 -0.58
CA LEU A 107 3.35 -2.04 0.41
C LEU A 107 4.38 -2.68 1.34
N SER A 108 5.52 -2.05 1.61
CA SER A 108 6.59 -2.65 2.43
C SER A 108 6.11 -3.21 3.78
N ARG A 109 6.55 -4.44 4.11
CA ARG A 109 6.23 -5.11 5.38
C ARG A 109 6.90 -4.47 6.59
N ASP A 110 7.84 -3.56 6.38
CA ASP A 110 8.56 -2.88 7.46
C ASP A 110 7.63 -1.92 8.22
N PHE A 111 6.57 -1.46 7.56
CA PHE A 111 5.54 -0.58 8.11
C PHE A 111 4.27 -1.32 8.56
N LEU A 112 4.26 -2.66 8.57
CA LEU A 112 3.15 -3.43 9.15
C LEU A 112 3.04 -3.15 10.65
N PRO A 113 1.86 -2.93 11.25
CA PRO A 113 1.72 -2.80 12.70
C PRO A 113 2.50 -3.89 13.47
N PRO A 114 3.32 -3.51 14.48
CA PRO A 114 4.11 -4.49 15.22
C PRO A 114 3.22 -5.40 16.05
N VAL A 115 3.73 -6.58 16.38
CA VAL A 115 3.08 -7.48 17.36
C VAL A 115 3.00 -6.75 18.71
N PRO A 116 1.81 -6.65 19.34
CA PRO A 116 1.71 -6.00 20.64
C PRO A 116 2.57 -6.70 21.71
N PRO A 117 3.13 -5.96 22.68
CA PRO A 117 3.97 -6.52 23.73
C PRO A 117 3.31 -7.70 24.46
N GLY A 118 4.08 -8.77 24.71
CA GLY A 118 3.61 -9.94 25.43
C GLY A 118 2.75 -10.92 24.61
N LYS A 119 2.60 -10.71 23.30
CA LYS A 119 1.95 -11.66 22.40
C LYS A 119 2.96 -12.35 21.49
N ASP A 120 2.71 -13.62 21.19
CA ASP A 120 3.39 -14.38 20.15
C ASP A 120 2.39 -14.62 19.01
N LEU A 121 2.50 -13.82 17.94
CA LEU A 121 1.56 -13.83 16.82
C LEU A 121 2.30 -14.09 15.52
N VAL A 122 1.69 -14.90 14.64
CA VAL A 122 2.15 -15.04 13.25
C VAL A 122 2.06 -13.68 12.57
N ARG A 123 3.15 -13.27 11.90
CA ARG A 123 3.24 -11.99 11.19
C ARG A 123 2.10 -11.83 10.19
N LEU A 124 1.48 -10.65 10.19
CA LEU A 124 0.48 -10.27 9.18
C LEU A 124 0.99 -10.52 7.75
N SER A 125 0.06 -10.84 6.87
CA SER A 125 0.32 -11.03 5.45
C SER A 125 0.79 -9.72 4.78
N GLN A 126 1.41 -9.84 3.61
CA GLN A 126 1.89 -8.70 2.83
C GLN A 126 0.72 -7.77 2.47
N PRO A 127 0.76 -6.47 2.84
CA PRO A 127 -0.27 -5.53 2.41
C PRO A 127 -0.16 -5.27 0.91
N GLN A 128 -1.28 -5.48 0.22
CA GLN A 128 -1.39 -5.42 -1.23
C GLN A 128 -2.81 -4.96 -1.60
N PRO A 129 -3.06 -3.64 -1.65
CA PRO A 129 -4.25 -3.09 -2.28
C PRO A 129 -4.34 -3.48 -3.75
N ASP A 130 -5.56 -3.76 -4.21
CA ASP A 130 -5.84 -4.02 -5.63
C ASP A 130 -5.52 -2.80 -6.49
N THR A 131 -5.80 -1.61 -5.96
CA THR A 131 -5.38 -0.33 -6.55
C THR A 131 -4.84 0.59 -5.47
N ALA A 132 -3.68 1.19 -5.72
CA ALA A 132 -3.12 2.27 -4.91
C ALA A 132 -2.93 3.52 -5.77
N ILE A 133 -3.42 4.66 -5.27
CA ILE A 133 -3.26 5.97 -5.88
C ILE A 133 -2.40 6.83 -4.96
N GLY A 134 -1.40 7.45 -5.55
CA GLY A 134 -0.41 8.29 -4.89
C GLY A 134 0.21 9.26 -5.89
N TYR A 135 1.31 9.89 -5.50
CA TYR A 135 1.99 10.84 -6.37
C TYR A 135 2.96 10.13 -7.33
N LEU A 136 2.97 10.61 -8.57
CA LEU A 136 3.82 10.12 -9.65
C LEU A 136 5.30 10.33 -9.30
N SER A 137 6.12 9.29 -9.49
CA SER A 137 7.56 9.38 -9.30
C SER A 137 8.26 10.08 -10.46
N ASN A 138 9.36 10.77 -10.19
CA ASN A 138 10.19 11.41 -11.21
C ASN A 138 10.75 10.39 -12.18
N HIS A 139 11.19 9.21 -11.71
CA HIS A 139 11.67 8.15 -12.60
C HIS A 139 10.63 7.79 -13.67
N GLN A 140 9.36 7.70 -13.30
CA GLN A 140 8.31 7.37 -14.27
C GLN A 140 7.94 8.57 -15.13
N ALA A 141 7.80 9.76 -14.56
CA ALA A 141 7.47 10.97 -15.30
C ALA A 141 8.52 11.32 -16.38
N LEU A 142 9.79 11.04 -16.11
CA LEU A 142 10.92 11.26 -17.05
C LEU A 142 11.01 10.18 -18.14
N SER A 143 10.31 9.05 -17.98
CA SER A 143 10.37 7.91 -18.91
C SER A 143 9.43 8.01 -20.12
N VAL A 144 8.63 9.08 -20.20
CA VAL A 144 7.63 9.32 -21.24
C VAL A 144 7.87 10.66 -21.93
N ASP A 145 7.41 10.81 -23.17
CA ASP A 145 7.55 12.01 -24.00
C ASP A 145 6.16 12.51 -24.47
N PRO A 146 5.74 13.75 -24.13
CA PRO A 146 6.42 14.71 -23.27
C PRO A 146 6.49 14.24 -21.81
N GLN A 147 7.49 14.74 -21.08
CA GLN A 147 7.64 14.45 -19.65
C GLN A 147 6.42 14.92 -18.86
N LEU A 148 6.00 14.12 -17.90
CA LEU A 148 4.83 14.43 -17.06
C LEU A 148 5.21 15.33 -15.88
N ALA A 149 4.23 16.08 -15.37
CA ALA A 149 4.42 16.87 -14.17
C ALA A 149 4.45 15.97 -12.92
N THR A 150 5.35 16.24 -11.99
CA THR A 150 5.42 15.54 -10.70
C THR A 150 5.02 16.43 -9.54
N ALA A 151 4.59 15.80 -8.44
CA ALA A 151 4.29 16.54 -7.21
C ALA A 151 5.56 16.90 -6.44
N PHE A 152 6.60 16.06 -6.52
CA PHE A 152 7.88 16.23 -5.81
C PHE A 152 9.02 16.42 -6.81
N SER A 153 10.01 17.25 -6.46
CA SER A 153 11.25 17.36 -7.24
C SER A 153 12.09 16.09 -7.13
N VAL A 154 13.09 15.95 -8.01
CA VAL A 154 14.04 14.83 -7.97
C VAL A 154 14.76 14.78 -6.61
N GLU A 155 15.20 15.93 -6.09
CA GLU A 155 15.89 16.01 -4.80
C GLU A 155 14.98 15.67 -3.62
N GLU A 156 13.69 16.03 -3.72
CA GLU A 156 12.66 15.65 -2.75
C GLU A 156 12.46 14.13 -2.73
N GLU A 157 12.39 13.48 -3.89
CA GLU A 157 12.27 12.02 -4.00
C GLU A 157 13.54 11.29 -3.52
N GLU A 158 14.72 11.77 -3.91
CA GLU A 158 16.01 11.22 -3.47
C GLU A 158 16.18 11.32 -1.94
N ALA A 159 15.65 12.37 -1.31
CA ALA A 159 15.71 12.55 0.14
C ALA A 159 14.97 11.45 0.92
N LEU A 160 13.95 10.81 0.32
CA LEU A 160 13.31 9.64 0.91
C LEU A 160 14.24 8.42 0.86
N GLY A 161 15.01 8.25 -0.21
CA GLY A 161 15.92 7.14 -0.41
C GLY A 161 15.23 5.78 -0.20
N SER A 162 15.65 5.04 0.82
CA SER A 162 15.03 3.75 1.18
C SER A 162 13.78 3.86 2.05
N PHE A 163 13.36 5.05 2.45
CA PHE A 163 12.15 5.29 3.25
C PHE A 163 10.92 5.39 2.36
N THR A 164 10.54 4.28 1.74
CA THR A 164 9.38 4.23 0.84
C THR A 164 8.53 3.01 1.15
N LEU A 165 7.21 3.15 1.00
CA LEU A 165 6.32 1.98 1.00
C LEU A 165 6.63 1.08 -0.20
N ASN A 166 6.98 1.69 -1.33
CA ASN A 166 7.42 1.06 -2.56
C ASN A 166 8.01 2.15 -3.47
N SER A 167 8.99 1.81 -4.30
CA SER A 167 9.75 2.77 -5.12
C SER A 167 9.00 3.34 -6.31
N SER A 168 7.83 2.81 -6.66
CA SER A 168 7.08 3.20 -7.87
C SER A 168 5.87 4.11 -7.62
N LEU A 169 5.56 4.44 -6.36
CA LEU A 169 4.48 5.35 -6.01
C LEU A 169 4.84 6.11 -4.73
N MET A 170 4.87 7.43 -4.81
CA MET A 170 5.20 8.27 -3.65
C MET A 170 3.94 8.51 -2.82
N PHE A 171 4.05 8.38 -1.49
CA PHE A 171 3.00 8.65 -0.50
C PHE A 171 1.57 8.29 -0.96
N PRO A 172 1.24 6.99 -1.10
CA PRO A 172 -0.13 6.56 -1.38
C PRO A 172 -1.11 7.21 -0.41
N PHE A 173 -2.19 7.78 -0.95
CA PHE A 173 -3.21 8.47 -0.16
C PHE A 173 -4.61 7.93 -0.40
N LEU A 174 -4.80 7.09 -1.43
CA LEU A 174 -6.04 6.37 -1.66
C LEU A 174 -5.73 4.93 -2.04
N THR A 175 -6.36 3.96 -1.38
CA THR A 175 -6.27 2.54 -1.76
C THR A 175 -7.65 1.94 -1.95
N SER A 176 -7.76 0.87 -2.74
CA SER A 176 -9.00 0.12 -2.85
C SER A 176 -8.80 -1.40 -2.76
N GLN A 177 -9.82 -2.06 -2.21
CA GLN A 177 -9.96 -3.51 -2.21
C GLN A 177 -11.29 -3.90 -2.85
N TRP A 178 -11.25 -4.86 -3.75
CA TRP A 178 -12.39 -5.28 -4.55
C TRP A 178 -12.72 -6.74 -4.30
N LYS A 179 -14.00 -7.06 -4.39
CA LYS A 179 -14.52 -8.42 -4.36
C LYS A 179 -15.53 -8.60 -5.50
N PRO A 180 -15.71 -9.83 -6.01
CA PRO A 180 -16.77 -10.09 -6.97
C PRO A 180 -18.14 -9.96 -6.30
N ALA A 181 -19.19 -9.77 -7.11
CA ALA A 181 -20.57 -9.73 -6.62
C ALA A 181 -21.03 -11.05 -5.97
N THR A 182 -20.38 -12.17 -6.31
CA THR A 182 -20.65 -13.50 -5.78
C THR A 182 -19.34 -14.22 -5.48
N GLY A 183 -19.27 -14.92 -4.36
CA GLY A 183 -18.11 -15.71 -3.96
C GLY A 183 -17.51 -15.21 -2.65
N GLU A 184 -16.53 -14.32 -2.74
CA GLU A 184 -15.82 -13.81 -1.57
C GLU A 184 -16.61 -12.68 -0.89
N SER A 185 -16.68 -12.75 0.44
CA SER A 185 -17.40 -11.74 1.22
C SER A 185 -16.69 -10.38 1.17
N HIS A 186 -17.46 -9.30 1.05
CA HIS A 186 -17.01 -7.92 1.24
C HIS A 186 -16.25 -7.72 2.56
N MET A 187 -16.55 -8.54 3.58
CA MET A 187 -15.83 -8.58 4.85
C MET A 187 -14.33 -8.89 4.71
N ILE A 188 -13.94 -9.65 3.68
CA ILE A 188 -12.53 -9.91 3.37
C ILE A 188 -11.87 -8.63 2.86
N ALA A 189 -12.51 -7.91 1.93
CA ALA A 189 -12.00 -6.61 1.49
C ALA A 189 -11.89 -5.61 2.65
N HIS A 190 -12.81 -5.63 3.63
CA HIS A 190 -12.69 -4.79 4.82
C HIS A 190 -11.42 -5.13 5.62
N ALA A 191 -11.15 -6.42 5.83
CA ALA A 191 -9.96 -6.85 6.58
C ALA A 191 -8.66 -6.51 5.81
N GLN A 192 -8.62 -6.76 4.51
CA GLN A 192 -7.48 -6.40 3.67
C GLN A 192 -7.25 -4.87 3.68
N SER A 193 -8.33 -4.09 3.53
CA SER A 193 -8.27 -2.63 3.53
C SER A 193 -7.78 -2.07 4.86
N ALA A 194 -8.20 -2.66 5.99
CA ALA A 194 -7.74 -2.27 7.32
C ALA A 194 -6.25 -2.53 7.52
N ARG A 195 -5.74 -3.68 7.06
CA ARG A 195 -4.31 -4.01 7.09
C ARG A 195 -3.50 -3.03 6.24
N ASP A 196 -3.97 -2.75 5.03
CA ASP A 196 -3.30 -1.83 4.10
C ASP A 196 -3.28 -0.41 4.67
N GLY A 197 -4.42 0.08 5.15
CA GLY A 197 -4.54 1.40 5.76
C GLY A 197 -3.69 1.54 7.04
N ALA A 198 -3.69 0.55 7.93
CA ALA A 198 -2.83 0.57 9.12
C ALA A 198 -1.33 0.62 8.77
N THR A 199 -0.93 -0.04 7.68
CA THR A 199 0.45 0.01 7.16
C THR A 199 0.80 1.40 6.66
N ILE A 200 -0.08 2.05 5.91
CA ILE A 200 0.12 3.41 5.38
C ILE A 200 0.14 4.44 6.52
N VAL A 201 -0.78 4.33 7.48
CA VAL A 201 -0.84 5.20 8.66
C VAL A 201 0.45 5.11 9.47
N ARG A 202 0.97 3.90 9.71
CA ARG A 202 2.26 3.71 10.39
C ARG A 202 3.42 4.33 9.61
N TYR A 203 3.47 4.13 8.29
CA TYR A 203 4.48 4.76 7.43
C TYR A 203 4.48 6.29 7.53
N LEU A 204 3.30 6.91 7.52
CA LEU A 204 3.17 8.36 7.66
C LEU A 204 3.56 8.83 9.06
N ASP A 205 3.18 8.12 10.12
CA ASP A 205 3.61 8.47 11.48
C ASP A 205 5.13 8.43 11.61
N GLU A 206 5.80 7.38 11.09
CA GLU A 206 7.27 7.28 11.10
C GLU A 206 7.94 8.39 10.26
N PHE A 207 7.33 8.77 9.13
CA PHE A 207 7.79 9.89 8.30
C PHE A 207 7.79 11.21 9.09
N TYR A 208 6.62 11.57 9.65
CA TYR A 208 6.46 12.81 10.39
C TYR A 208 7.23 12.80 11.72
N GLN A 209 7.36 11.65 12.37
CA GLN A 209 8.18 11.50 13.57
C GLN A 209 9.67 11.70 13.27
N THR A 210 10.13 11.19 12.14
CA THR A 210 11.50 11.46 11.68
C THR A 210 11.70 12.95 11.38
N ALA A 211 10.74 13.56 10.67
CA ALA A 211 10.80 14.96 10.29
C ALA A 211 10.78 15.91 11.50
N TYR A 212 9.86 15.70 12.44
CA TYR A 212 9.53 16.67 13.48
C TYR A 212 9.82 16.22 14.91
N THR A 213 10.35 15.01 15.13
CA THR A 213 10.64 14.46 16.48
C THR A 213 9.41 14.45 17.41
N ARG A 214 8.21 14.38 16.83
CA ARG A 214 6.92 14.21 17.50
C ARG A 214 6.07 13.21 16.75
N HIS A 215 5.06 12.62 17.39
CA HIS A 215 4.07 11.87 16.62
C HIS A 215 3.37 12.78 15.60
N SER A 216 2.95 12.16 14.50
CA SER A 216 2.06 12.81 13.52
C SER A 216 0.78 13.27 14.18
N THR A 217 0.16 14.33 13.66
CA THR A 217 -1.24 14.59 13.97
C THR A 217 -2.11 13.51 13.35
N LEU A 218 -3.37 13.43 13.80
CA LEU A 218 -4.32 12.46 13.26
C LEU A 218 -4.54 12.69 11.77
N LEU A 219 -4.61 13.95 11.34
CA LEU A 219 -4.79 14.30 9.94
C LEU A 219 -3.54 13.99 9.10
N GLU A 220 -2.35 14.32 9.60
CA GLU A 220 -1.05 14.06 8.94
C GLU A 220 -0.87 12.58 8.57
N SER A 221 -1.24 11.67 9.49
CA SER A 221 -1.11 10.22 9.28
C SER A 221 -2.36 9.51 8.80
N SER A 222 -3.49 10.20 8.66
CA SER A 222 -4.70 9.59 8.14
C SER A 222 -4.55 9.08 6.70
N HIS A 223 -5.36 8.08 6.38
CA HIS A 223 -5.45 7.49 5.04
C HIS A 223 -6.91 7.25 4.66
N ILE A 224 -7.25 7.37 3.38
CA ILE A 224 -8.58 7.02 2.85
C ILE A 224 -8.48 5.74 2.05
N SER A 225 -9.40 4.82 2.27
CA SER A 225 -9.54 3.65 1.41
C SER A 225 -10.97 3.44 0.94
N LEU A 226 -11.12 2.57 -0.05
CA LEU A 226 -12.39 2.18 -0.62
C LEU A 226 -12.49 0.65 -0.63
N THR A 227 -13.66 0.11 -0.34
CA THR A 227 -13.97 -1.30 -0.58
C THR A 227 -15.17 -1.40 -1.50
N CYS A 228 -15.16 -2.32 -2.45
CA CYS A 228 -16.27 -2.51 -3.38
C CYS A 228 -16.47 -3.98 -3.74
N ASP A 229 -17.69 -4.49 -3.61
CA ASP A 229 -18.05 -5.86 -4.00
C ASP A 229 -18.93 -5.92 -5.26
N ILE A 230 -18.89 -4.85 -6.09
CA ILE A 230 -19.75 -4.65 -7.27
C ILE A 230 -21.25 -4.46 -6.92
N GLN A 231 -21.66 -4.67 -5.68
CA GLN A 231 -23.01 -4.38 -5.20
C GLN A 231 -23.07 -3.11 -4.35
N ALA A 232 -22.07 -2.93 -3.48
CA ALA A 232 -21.90 -1.80 -2.59
C ALA A 232 -20.46 -1.27 -2.64
N VAL A 233 -20.34 0.01 -2.34
CA VAL A 233 -19.08 0.70 -2.11
C VAL A 233 -19.08 1.26 -0.69
N ASN A 234 -17.93 1.19 -0.02
CA ASN A 234 -17.72 1.83 1.27
C ASN A 234 -16.40 2.62 1.25
N ILE A 235 -16.46 3.86 1.70
CA ILE A 235 -15.32 4.76 1.85
C ILE A 235 -14.95 4.81 3.33
N TRP A 236 -13.68 4.56 3.61
CA TRP A 236 -13.13 4.40 4.95
C TRP A 236 -12.09 5.47 5.23
N ILE A 237 -12.06 5.94 6.48
CA ILE A 237 -10.91 6.68 7.02
C ILE A 237 -10.13 5.80 7.99
N HIS A 238 -8.81 5.89 7.91
CA HIS A 238 -7.88 5.17 8.77
C HIS A 238 -7.07 6.15 9.60
N TRP A 239 -6.86 5.84 10.87
CA TRP A 239 -6.01 6.63 11.75
C TRP A 239 -5.37 5.79 12.84
N ARG A 240 -4.44 6.40 13.57
CA ARG A 240 -3.72 5.81 14.68
C ARG A 240 -3.97 6.61 15.94
N GLU A 241 -4.14 5.93 17.06
CA GLU A 241 -4.12 6.54 18.39
C GLU A 241 -3.05 5.87 19.25
N VAL A 242 -2.46 6.64 20.14
CA VAL A 242 -1.55 6.17 21.18
C VAL A 242 -2.24 6.40 22.51
N ASP A 243 -2.43 5.34 23.29
CA ASP A 243 -3.01 5.49 24.62
C ASP A 243 -1.99 6.03 25.64
N ALA A 244 -2.46 6.31 26.85
CA ALA A 244 -1.62 6.87 27.92
C ALA A 244 -0.45 5.94 28.32
N MET A 245 -0.49 4.65 27.98
CA MET A 245 0.58 3.69 28.23
C MET A 245 1.53 3.55 27.03
N GLY A 246 1.36 4.35 25.99
CA GLY A 246 2.14 4.26 24.76
C GLY A 246 1.70 3.14 23.82
N ALA A 247 0.62 2.41 24.11
CA ALA A 247 0.17 1.35 23.24
C ALA A 247 -0.55 1.94 22.03
N THR A 248 -0.17 1.42 20.86
CA THR A 248 -0.70 1.88 19.58
C THR A 248 -1.93 1.09 19.20
N ARG A 249 -2.97 1.80 18.74
CA ARG A 249 -4.13 1.22 18.08
C ARG A 249 -4.35 1.87 16.73
N TYR A 250 -4.76 1.07 15.76
CA TYR A 250 -5.11 1.52 14.42
C TYR A 250 -6.60 1.33 14.24
N TYR A 251 -7.26 2.31 13.66
CA TYR A 251 -8.69 2.29 13.44
C TYR A 251 -9.00 2.47 11.96
N MET A 252 -10.02 1.79 11.50
CA MET A 252 -10.66 1.99 10.20
C MET A 252 -12.16 2.21 10.46
N LYS A 253 -12.74 3.31 9.98
CA LYS A 253 -14.17 3.62 10.17
C LYS A 253 -14.82 4.03 8.86
N SER A 254 -16.03 3.55 8.63
CA SER A 254 -16.81 3.95 7.46
C SER A 254 -17.24 5.40 7.64
N ILE A 255 -17.00 6.22 6.61
CA ILE A 255 -17.47 7.60 6.57
C ILE A 255 -18.60 7.79 5.55
N TYR A 256 -18.73 6.84 4.61
CA TYR A 256 -19.79 6.84 3.62
C TYR A 256 -19.92 5.43 3.01
N ASP A 257 -21.13 4.95 2.81
CA ASP A 257 -21.42 3.74 2.06
C ASP A 257 -22.66 3.91 1.18
N CYS A 258 -22.67 3.22 0.04
CA CYS A 258 -23.85 3.17 -0.80
C CYS A 258 -23.89 1.93 -1.71
N THR A 259 -25.08 1.61 -2.20
CA THR A 259 -25.23 0.59 -3.24
C THR A 259 -24.93 1.15 -4.62
N LEU A 260 -24.30 0.33 -5.48
CA LEU A 260 -24.03 0.69 -6.87
C LEU A 260 -25.31 0.79 -7.73
N ARG A 261 -26.49 0.53 -7.14
CA ARG A 261 -27.80 0.66 -7.79
C ARG A 261 -28.33 2.09 -7.79
N ASN A 262 -27.80 2.96 -6.92
CA ASN A 262 -28.35 4.29 -6.70
C ASN A 262 -27.42 5.38 -7.28
N GLU A 263 -27.81 5.96 -8.41
CA GLU A 263 -27.03 7.02 -9.08
C GLU A 263 -26.78 8.21 -8.16
N LYS A 264 -27.78 8.64 -7.38
CA LYS A 264 -27.66 9.79 -6.47
C LYS A 264 -26.54 9.55 -5.44
N TYR A 265 -26.57 8.40 -4.77
CA TYR A 265 -25.57 8.09 -3.75
C TYR A 265 -24.19 7.78 -4.35
N LEU A 266 -24.11 7.35 -5.60
CA LEU A 266 -22.82 7.23 -6.31
C LEU A 266 -22.25 8.59 -6.71
N VAL A 267 -23.09 9.57 -7.04
CA VAL A 267 -22.65 10.96 -7.24
C VAL A 267 -22.01 11.51 -5.97
N GLU A 268 -22.65 11.30 -4.82
CA GLU A 268 -22.13 11.71 -3.52
C GLU A 268 -20.80 10.99 -3.18
N ALA A 269 -20.73 9.66 -3.33
CA ALA A 269 -19.50 8.90 -3.14
C ALA A 269 -18.33 9.44 -3.98
N ARG A 270 -18.59 9.72 -5.27
CA ARG A 270 -17.58 10.27 -6.18
C ARG A 270 -17.20 11.71 -5.82
N ALA A 271 -18.13 12.51 -5.31
CA ALA A 271 -17.82 13.85 -4.82
C ALA A 271 -16.85 13.81 -3.64
N ILE A 272 -17.06 12.87 -2.69
CA ILE A 272 -16.15 12.63 -1.55
C ILE A 272 -14.75 12.26 -2.03
N LEU A 273 -14.66 11.31 -2.97
CA LEU A 273 -13.38 10.88 -3.53
C LEU A 273 -12.65 12.03 -4.26
N TRP A 274 -13.37 12.86 -5.01
CA TRP A 274 -12.78 14.06 -5.64
C TRP A 274 -12.32 15.10 -4.62
N ASN A 275 -13.09 15.35 -3.56
CA ASN A 275 -12.67 16.24 -2.47
C ASN A 275 -11.38 15.74 -1.80
N HIS A 276 -11.25 14.41 -1.64
CA HIS A 276 -10.03 13.80 -1.14
C HIS A 276 -8.84 13.99 -2.10
N ILE A 277 -9.04 13.84 -3.42
CA ILE A 277 -7.99 14.14 -4.42
C ILE A 277 -7.56 15.61 -4.35
N ASP A 278 -8.51 16.54 -4.27
CA ASP A 278 -8.20 17.98 -4.17
C ASP A 278 -7.38 18.27 -2.89
N ASN A 279 -7.78 17.70 -1.76
CA ASN A 279 -7.03 17.81 -0.50
C ASN A 279 -5.64 17.15 -0.58
N ALA A 280 -5.53 16.02 -1.29
CA ALA A 280 -4.25 15.35 -1.52
C ALA A 280 -3.30 16.24 -2.32
N LEU A 281 -3.77 16.87 -3.38
CA LEU A 281 -2.99 17.76 -4.24
C LEU A 281 -2.72 19.15 -3.64
N ASP A 282 -3.39 19.50 -2.54
CA ASP A 282 -3.25 20.78 -1.85
C ASP A 282 -2.70 20.61 -0.42
N ALA A 283 -3.54 20.72 0.61
CA ALA A 283 -3.12 20.79 2.00
C ALA A 283 -2.23 19.61 2.43
N ARG A 284 -2.55 18.39 2.00
CA ARG A 284 -1.72 17.20 2.30
C ARG A 284 -0.36 17.29 1.62
N LEU A 285 -0.29 17.66 0.34
CA LEU A 285 0.97 17.81 -0.38
C LEU A 285 1.84 18.90 0.24
N GLN A 286 1.25 20.03 0.64
CA GLN A 286 1.97 21.10 1.35
C GLN A 286 2.56 20.59 2.67
N SER A 287 1.79 19.84 3.46
CA SER A 287 2.25 19.24 4.71
C SER A 287 3.41 18.25 4.50
N LEU A 288 3.27 17.36 3.51
CA LEU A 288 4.33 16.40 3.16
C LEU A 288 5.61 17.10 2.74
N LYS A 289 5.53 18.12 1.89
CA LYS A 289 6.70 18.91 1.46
C LYS A 289 7.34 19.68 2.61
N ALA A 290 6.55 20.25 3.51
CA ALA A 290 7.07 20.93 4.69
C ALA A 290 7.86 19.95 5.59
N ALA A 291 7.31 18.76 5.82
CA ALA A 291 7.98 17.72 6.61
C ALA A 291 9.22 17.18 5.92
N LEU A 292 9.18 17.01 4.60
CA LEU A 292 10.29 16.46 3.81
C LEU A 292 11.57 17.29 3.93
N LYS A 293 11.44 18.63 4.04
CA LYS A 293 12.59 19.52 4.31
C LYS A 293 13.33 19.12 5.57
N SER A 294 12.61 18.88 6.67
CA SER A 294 13.22 18.47 7.95
C SER A 294 13.64 17.00 7.94
N PHE A 295 12.88 16.14 7.24
CA PHE A 295 13.18 14.73 7.07
C PHE A 295 14.55 14.52 6.41
N ARG A 296 14.82 15.24 5.32
CA ARG A 296 16.07 15.17 4.54
C ARG A 296 17.32 15.29 5.41
N ASP A 297 17.30 16.19 6.39
CA ASP A 297 18.46 16.45 7.26
C ASP A 297 18.61 15.43 8.40
N ARG A 298 17.52 14.75 8.77
CA ARG A 298 17.45 13.90 9.96
C ARG A 298 17.58 12.42 9.63
N TYR A 299 16.89 11.95 8.59
CA TYR A 299 16.84 10.53 8.25
C TYR A 299 18.23 9.91 8.02
N PRO A 300 19.18 10.56 7.31
CA PRO A 300 20.54 10.02 7.16
C PRO A 300 21.27 9.82 8.49
N LYS A 301 21.08 10.73 9.46
CA LYS A 301 21.70 10.67 10.80
C LYS A 301 21.15 9.49 11.60
N ILE A 302 19.83 9.30 11.57
CA ILE A 302 19.16 8.16 12.21
C ILE A 302 19.64 6.85 11.60
N LYS A 303 19.64 6.75 10.27
CA LYS A 303 20.10 5.55 9.55
C LYS A 303 21.55 5.20 9.85
N ALA A 304 22.45 6.19 9.90
CA ALA A 304 23.85 5.99 10.27
C ALA A 304 24.00 5.50 11.73
N THR A 305 23.18 6.02 12.65
CA THR A 305 23.18 5.61 14.06
C THR A 305 22.72 4.16 14.21
N MET A 306 21.66 3.76 13.51
CA MET A 306 21.16 2.38 13.50
C MET A 306 22.16 1.40 12.85
N ALA A 307 22.90 1.84 11.84
CA ALA A 307 23.95 1.01 11.23
C ALA A 307 25.12 0.76 12.20
N LYS A 308 25.54 1.81 12.94
CA LYS A 308 26.60 1.71 13.96
C LYS A 308 26.20 0.80 15.12
N SER A 309 24.98 0.91 15.64
CA SER A 309 24.51 0.05 16.72
C SER A 309 24.48 -1.43 16.31
N ARG A 310 24.04 -1.72 15.08
CA ARG A 310 24.07 -3.09 14.51
C ARG A 310 25.49 -3.63 14.33
N ALA A 311 26.44 -2.79 13.91
CA ALA A 311 27.84 -3.19 13.78
C ALA A 311 28.47 -3.48 15.15
N SER A 312 28.17 -2.64 16.16
CA SER A 312 28.62 -2.85 17.55
C SER A 312 28.04 -4.11 18.17
N SER A 313 26.75 -4.41 17.97
CA SER A 313 26.13 -5.63 18.49
C SER A 313 26.71 -6.90 17.86
N LYS A 314 27.19 -6.83 16.61
CA LYS A 314 27.92 -7.94 15.96
C LYS A 314 29.35 -8.08 16.48
N ALA A 315 30.04 -6.98 16.80
CA ALA A 315 31.37 -7.00 17.39
C ALA A 315 31.36 -7.50 18.85
N SER A 316 30.30 -7.24 19.62
CA SER A 316 30.13 -7.77 20.98
C SER A 316 29.76 -9.26 20.99
N ALA A 317 29.09 -9.76 19.94
CA ALA A 317 28.83 -11.19 19.77
C ALA A 317 30.08 -12.00 19.37
N SER A 318 31.16 -11.36 18.89
CA SER A 318 32.41 -12.04 18.53
C SER A 318 33.42 -12.14 19.67
N VAL A 319 33.08 -11.75 20.91
CA VAL A 319 33.95 -11.88 22.09
C VAL A 319 33.51 -13.03 23.03
N ALA A 320 32.36 -13.65 22.77
CA ALA A 320 31.88 -14.82 23.51
C ALA A 320 31.82 -16.08 22.62
N SER A 321 32.94 -16.43 21.97
CA SER A 321 33.17 -17.79 21.50
C SER A 321 34.66 -18.04 21.28
N SER A 322 35.42 -18.09 22.37
CA SER A 322 36.71 -18.79 22.38
C SER A 322 36.44 -20.27 22.73
N ILE A 323 35.98 -21.03 21.73
CA ILE A 323 36.07 -22.49 21.72
C ILE A 323 36.96 -22.88 20.54
N ALA A 324 37.92 -23.74 20.86
CA ALA A 324 39.12 -24.13 20.13
C ALA A 324 38.99 -24.26 18.61
N TYR A 325 39.99 -23.68 17.93
CA TYR A 325 40.38 -24.06 16.58
C TYR A 325 40.72 -25.55 16.52
N VAL A 326 39.94 -26.32 15.78
CA VAL A 326 40.38 -27.61 15.24
C VAL A 326 40.99 -27.33 13.88
N SER A 327 42.32 -27.38 13.82
CA SER A 327 43.07 -27.36 12.57
C SER A 327 42.73 -28.58 11.71
N LEU A 328 42.27 -28.33 10.49
CA LEU A 328 42.23 -29.35 9.43
C LEU A 328 43.62 -29.48 8.79
N PRO A 329 44.10 -30.70 8.50
CA PRO A 329 45.43 -30.91 7.92
C PRO A 329 45.44 -30.54 6.42
N PRO A 330 46.60 -30.13 5.87
CA PRO A 330 46.73 -29.72 4.48
C PRO A 330 47.06 -30.89 3.55
N THR A 331 46.92 -30.60 2.24
CA THR A 331 47.52 -31.22 1.02
C THR A 331 46.57 -32.00 0.09
N PRO A 332 46.90 -32.17 -1.21
CA PRO A 332 47.86 -31.44 -2.06
C PRO A 332 47.30 -30.98 -3.43
N SER A 333 48.07 -30.10 -4.08
CA SER A 333 47.98 -29.68 -5.48
C SER A 333 48.63 -30.70 -6.43
N SER A 334 48.02 -30.95 -7.59
CA SER A 334 48.71 -31.42 -8.80
C SER A 334 48.02 -30.87 -10.06
N ASN A 335 48.83 -30.27 -10.92
CA ASN A 335 48.51 -29.73 -12.24
C ASN A 335 48.38 -30.80 -13.33
N ASP A 336 47.78 -30.37 -14.46
CA ASP A 336 47.86 -30.88 -15.85
C ASP A 336 47.16 -32.24 -16.10
N THR A 337 46.43 -32.50 -17.20
CA THR A 337 46.45 -31.97 -18.56
C THR A 337 45.15 -32.35 -19.30
N GLU A 338 44.90 -31.70 -20.44
CA GLU A 338 43.88 -31.92 -21.47
C GLU A 338 43.53 -33.39 -21.79
N PHE A 339 42.26 -33.66 -22.18
CA PHE A 339 41.83 -34.39 -23.39
C PHE A 339 40.30 -34.59 -23.39
N GLU A 340 39.57 -33.88 -24.27
CA GLU A 340 38.40 -34.44 -24.96
C GLU A 340 38.90 -35.44 -26.05
N PRO A 341 38.09 -36.31 -26.71
CA PRO A 341 36.62 -36.40 -26.77
C PRO A 341 36.05 -37.86 -26.73
N VAL A 342 34.72 -38.01 -26.87
CA VAL A 342 34.02 -38.81 -27.92
C VAL A 342 32.68 -39.40 -27.46
N LYS A 343 31.62 -38.96 -28.17
CA LYS A 343 30.37 -39.59 -28.61
C LYS A 343 29.91 -40.92 -27.95
N GLY A 344 28.66 -40.90 -27.49
CA GLY A 344 27.80 -42.08 -27.32
C GLY A 344 26.34 -41.73 -27.59
N ASP A 345 25.80 -42.31 -28.66
CA ASP A 345 24.54 -42.04 -29.32
C ASP A 345 23.39 -42.94 -28.78
N ARG A 346 22.14 -42.65 -29.19
CA ARG A 346 20.87 -43.43 -29.05
C ARG A 346 20.00 -43.17 -27.79
N LYS A 347 18.67 -43.09 -27.85
CA LYS A 347 17.70 -43.44 -28.91
C LYS A 347 16.38 -42.71 -28.67
N ARG A 348 15.82 -42.08 -29.71
CA ARG A 348 14.40 -41.73 -29.84
C ARG A 348 13.58 -43.00 -30.12
N GLN A 349 12.41 -43.09 -29.51
CA GLN A 349 11.32 -43.95 -29.99
C GLN A 349 10.04 -43.08 -30.02
N LYS A 350 9.52 -42.85 -31.22
CA LYS A 350 8.18 -42.29 -31.48
C LYS A 350 7.30 -43.44 -31.99
N ILE A 351 6.05 -43.45 -31.56
CA ILE A 351 4.95 -44.22 -32.13
C ILE A 351 3.85 -43.19 -32.46
N GLY A 352 3.28 -43.28 -33.67
CA GLY A 352 2.07 -42.57 -34.10
C GLY A 352 2.32 -41.22 -34.74
#